data_AF-A0A3C0XPY9-F1
#
_entry.id   AF-A0A3C0XPY9-F1
#
_cell.length_a   1.000
_cell.length_b   1.000
_cell.length_c   1.000
_cell.angle_alpha   90.00
_cell.angle_beta   90.00
_cell.angle_gamma   90.00
#
_symmetry.space_group_name_H-M   'P 1'
#
loop_
_entity.id
_entity.type
_entity.pdbx_description
1 polymer ?
#
loop_
_entity_poly.entity_id
_entity_poly.type
_entity_poly.pdbx_seq_one_letter_code
_entity_poly.pdbx_strand_id
1 'polypeptide(L)' 'MNSRLFLFPRASQYCPPRRFAVERHLDWPDLLNARDLGGYRTTDGVETRWRAVVRADNLNKLGSE' A
#
# COMPACT_ATOMS: atom_id res chain seq x y z
N MET A 1 21.50 -35.77 7.18
CA MET A 1 20.51 -35.21 6.23
C MET A 1 20.40 -33.74 6.52
N ASN A 2 21.04 -32.92 5.69
CA ASN A 2 21.27 -31.49 5.94
C ASN A 2 20.14 -30.67 5.30
N SER A 3 19.18 -30.24 6.11
CA SER A 3 18.12 -29.34 5.66
C SER A 3 18.57 -27.89 5.86
N ARG A 4 19.17 -27.30 4.83
CA ARG A 4 19.42 -25.85 4.75
C ARG A 4 18.06 -25.13 4.69
N LEU A 5 17.63 -24.57 5.81
CA LEU A 5 16.56 -23.57 5.84
C LEU A 5 17.07 -22.31 5.15
N PHE A 6 16.47 -21.96 4.02
CA PHE A 6 16.66 -20.65 3.40
C PHE A 6 16.03 -19.60 4.32
N LEU A 7 16.87 -18.98 5.14
CA LEU A 7 16.54 -17.77 5.86
C LEU A 7 16.47 -16.63 4.83
N PHE A 8 15.28 -16.38 4.29
CA PHE A 8 15.03 -15.16 3.53
C PHE A 8 15.26 -13.96 4.47
N PRO A 9 16.14 -13.00 4.13
CA PRO A 9 16.27 -11.81 4.95
C PRO A 9 14.96 -11.05 4.86
N ARG A 10 14.28 -10.92 6.00
CA ARG A 10 13.16 -9.99 6.20
C ARG A 10 13.66 -8.63 5.74
N ALA A 11 13.17 -8.15 4.59
CA ALA A 11 13.46 -6.79 4.16
C ALA A 11 13.02 -5.86 5.30
N SER A 12 14.01 -5.17 5.87
CA SER A 12 13.96 -4.08 6.85
C SER A 12 12.54 -3.68 7.28
N GLN A 13 12.12 -4.13 8.46
CA GLN A 13 10.94 -3.60 9.17
C GLN A 13 11.22 -2.24 9.83
N TYR A 14 12.03 -1.39 9.18
CA TYR A 14 12.30 -0.05 9.67
C TYR A 14 11.83 0.97 8.64
N CYS A 15 10.55 1.32 8.73
CA CYS A 15 10.06 2.59 8.20
C CYS A 15 10.24 3.62 9.34
N PRO A 16 11.09 4.65 9.19
CA PRO A 16 11.18 5.70 10.20
C PRO A 16 9.78 6.32 10.37
N PRO A 17 9.41 6.79 11.59
CA PRO A 17 8.10 7.38 11.82
C PRO A 17 7.98 8.68 11.02
N ARG A 18 7.44 8.59 9.80
CA ARG A 18 6.86 9.77 9.13
C ARG A 18 5.65 10.17 9.97
N ARG A 19 5.54 11.45 10.31
CA ARG A 19 4.67 12.00 11.37
C ARG A 19 3.16 11.78 11.23
N PHE A 20 2.70 10.94 10.32
CA PHE A 20 1.37 10.33 10.36
C PHE A 20 1.51 8.89 9.88
N ALA A 21 0.98 7.93 10.62
CA ALA A 21 0.81 6.57 10.11
C ALA A 21 0.09 6.70 8.76
N VAL A 22 0.67 6.14 7.70
CA VAL A 22 0.07 6.27 6.37
C VAL A 22 -1.18 5.39 6.37
N GLU A 23 -2.34 6.03 6.51
CA GLU A 23 -3.62 5.33 6.47
C GLU A 23 -3.89 4.90 5.04
N ARG A 24 -4.20 3.61 4.89
CA ARG A 24 -4.46 3.03 3.57
C ARG A 24 -5.90 3.30 3.16
N HIS A 25 -6.84 3.28 4.10
CA HIS A 25 -8.26 3.47 3.82
C HIS A 25 -8.56 4.95 3.74
N LEU A 26 -9.11 5.37 2.61
CA LEU A 26 -9.47 6.77 2.38
C LEU A 26 -10.96 6.92 2.69
N ASP A 27 -11.28 7.84 3.60
CA ASP A 27 -12.66 8.16 3.94
C ASP A 27 -13.18 9.21 2.96
N TRP A 28 -13.64 8.72 1.81
CA TRP A 28 -14.22 9.51 0.74
C TRP A 28 -15.73 9.27 0.73
N PRO A 29 -16.57 10.30 0.96
CA PRO A 29 -17.99 10.12 1.31
C PRO A 29 -18.77 9.21 0.36
N ASP A 30 -18.52 9.33 -0.94
CA ASP A 30 -19.28 8.63 -1.98
C ASP A 30 -18.65 7.33 -2.47
N LEU A 31 -17.45 6.99 -1.96
CA LEU A 31 -16.65 5.87 -2.48
C LEU A 31 -16.48 4.78 -1.43
N LEU A 32 -16.69 3.53 -1.86
CA LEU A 32 -16.45 2.36 -1.04
C LEU A 32 -15.09 1.75 -1.41
N ASN A 33 -14.44 1.14 -0.41
CA ASN A 33 -13.12 0.53 -0.59
C ASN A 33 -12.06 1.46 -1.20
N ALA A 34 -12.19 2.78 -1.01
CA ALA A 34 -11.18 3.74 -1.42
C ALA A 34 -9.88 3.48 -0.65
N ARG A 35 -8.79 3.16 -1.36
CA ARG A 35 -7.51 2.78 -0.77
C ARG A 35 -6.31 3.32 -1.53
N ASP A 36 -5.34 3.86 -0.81
CA ASP A 36 -3.99 4.12 -1.35
C ASP A 36 -3.26 2.78 -1.55
N LEU A 37 -2.63 2.59 -2.71
CA LEU A 37 -1.90 1.37 -3.01
C LEU A 37 -0.42 1.46 -2.63
N GLY A 38 0.06 2.56 -2.06
CA GLY A 38 1.44 2.74 -1.61
C GLY A 38 1.98 1.56 -0.80
N GLY A 39 3.25 1.22 -1.07
CA GLY A 39 3.95 0.10 -0.42
C GLY A 39 3.62 -1.30 -0.97
N TYR A 40 2.75 -1.45 -1.97
CA TYR A 40 2.62 -2.73 -2.66
C TYR A 40 3.79 -2.97 -3.62
N ARG A 41 4.26 -4.21 -3.67
CA ARG A 41 5.27 -4.65 -4.63
C ARG A 41 4.65 -4.74 -6.02
N THR A 42 5.35 -4.18 -7.00
CA THR A 42 5.06 -4.34 -8.43
C THR A 42 5.75 -5.59 -8.97
N THR A 43 5.39 -6.00 -10.19
CA THR A 43 5.93 -7.21 -10.84
C THR A 43 7.42 -7.10 -11.19
N ASP A 44 7.93 -5.88 -11.38
CA ASP A 44 9.35 -5.55 -11.57
C ASP A 44 10.11 -5.37 -10.23
N GLY A 45 9.47 -5.68 -9.10
CA GLY A 45 10.11 -5.79 -7.79
C GLY A 45 10.27 -4.47 -7.03
N VAL A 46 9.85 -3.34 -7.61
CA VAL A 46 9.79 -2.04 -6.94
C VAL A 46 8.52 -1.91 -6.09
N GLU A 47 8.40 -0.83 -5.32
CA GLU A 47 7.20 -0.53 -4.54
C GLU A 47 6.46 0.66 -5.15
N THR A 48 5.13 0.58 -5.18
CA THR A 48 4.29 1.72 -5.53
C THR A 48 4.49 2.85 -4.52
N ARG A 49 4.73 4.06 -5.02
CA ARG A 49 4.85 5.25 -4.17
C ARG A 49 3.52 5.53 -3.47
N TRP A 50 3.57 5.91 -2.21
CA TRP A 50 2.41 6.41 -1.48
C TRP A 50 1.83 7.65 -2.15
N ARG A 51 0.50 7.79 -2.12
CA ARG A 51 -0.27 8.90 -2.72
C ARG A 51 -0.11 9.04 -4.23
N ALA A 52 0.30 7.98 -4.91
CA ALA A 52 0.45 7.97 -6.36
C ALA A 52 -0.69 7.21 -7.07
N VAL A 53 -1.21 6.16 -6.44
CA VAL A 53 -2.25 5.31 -7.02
C VAL A 53 -3.30 4.99 -5.96
N VAL A 54 -4.55 5.29 -6.29
CA VAL A 54 -5.72 4.97 -5.47
C VAL A 54 -6.63 4.01 -6.23
N ARG A 55 -7.23 3.06 -5.52
CA ARG A 55 -8.30 2.19 -6.02
C ARG A 55 -9.59 2.50 -5.27
N ALA A 56 -10.73 2.42 -5.95
CA ALA A 56 -12.06 2.34 -5.34
C ALA A 56 -12.89 1.25 -6.03
N ASP A 57 -14.10 1.01 -5.54
CA ASP A 57 -15.08 0.12 -6.17
C ASP A 57 -15.66 0.69 -7.47
N ASN A 58 -16.07 1.97 -7.49
CA ASN A 58 -16.64 2.65 -8.65
C ASN A 58 -16.28 4.15 -8.67
N LEU A 59 -15.37 4.53 -9.56
CA LEU A 59 -14.88 5.92 -9.66
C LEU A 59 -15.90 6.91 -10.23
N ASN A 60 -17.00 6.46 -10.85
CA ASN A 60 -18.06 7.37 -11.33
C ASN A 60 -18.82 8.05 -10.18
N LYS A 61 -18.67 7.54 -8.95
CA LYS A 61 -19.22 8.16 -7.74
C LYS A 61 -18.26 9.15 -7.10
N LEU A 62 -17.09 9.42 -7.69
CA LEU A 62 -16.18 10.42 -7.13
C LEU A 62 -16.81 11.81 -7.24
N GLY A 63 -17.28 12.32 -6.11
CA GLY A 63 -17.77 13.69 -5.95
C GLY A 63 -16.63 14.70 -5.95
N SER A 64 -16.97 15.95 -6.25
CA SER A 64 -16.01 17.06 -6.35
C SER A 64 -16.17 18.08 -5.22
N GLU A 65 -16.55 17.63 -4.02
CA GLU A 65 -16.86 18.52 -2.87
C GLU A 65 -15.99 19.78 -2.81
#